data_AF-A0A0A2TNJ6-F1
#
_entry.id   AF-A0A0A2TNJ6-F1
#
_cell.length_a   1.000
_cell.length_b   1.000
_cell.length_c   1.000
_cell.angle_alpha   90.00
_cell.angle_beta   90.00
_cell.angle_gamma   90.00
#
_symmetry.space_group_name_H-M   'P 1'
#
loop_
_entity.id
_entity.type
_entity.pdbx_description
1 polymer ?
#
loop_
_entity_poly.entity_id
_entity_poly.type
_entity_poly.pdbx_seq_one_letter_code
_entity_poly.pdbx_strand_id
1 'polypeptide(L)' 'MQEYVPKLITLTFIVLVFAYAIQFLKRRYFDYQCGKCDRIFNPRAWGSIFSLQLMGIRYIKCPKCNKRSWVKLVLKESKK' A
#
# COMPACT_ATOMS: atom_id res chain seq x y z
N MET A 1 -34.51 -13.80 -6.06
CA MET A 1 -33.37 -13.52 -5.15
C MET A 1 -32.10 -14.35 -5.45
N GLN A 2 -32.19 -15.61 -5.93
CA GLN A 2 -31.00 -16.45 -6.20
C GLN A 2 -30.08 -15.96 -7.33
N GLU A 3 -30.59 -15.26 -8.34
CA GLU A 3 -29.79 -14.79 -9.48
C GLU A 3 -28.90 -13.57 -9.17
N TYR A 4 -29.15 -12.90 -8.04
CA TYR A 4 -28.40 -11.71 -7.64
C TYR A 4 -27.10 -12.05 -6.90
N VAL A 5 -27.09 -13.19 -6.20
CA VAL A 5 -25.94 -13.69 -5.44
C VAL A 5 -24.71 -13.92 -6.31
N PRO A 6 -24.77 -14.62 -7.47
CA PRO A 6 -23.60 -14.79 -8.33
C PRO A 6 -23.12 -13.45 -8.91
N LYS A 7 -24.03 -12.56 -9.33
CA LYS A 7 -23.68 -11.22 -9.84
C LYS A 7 -22.96 -10.38 -8.77
N LEU A 8 -23.41 -10.45 -7.52
CA LEU A 8 -22.77 -9.79 -6.38
C LEU A 8 -21.36 -10.36 -6.12
N ILE A 9 -21.21 -11.69 -6.15
CA ILE A 9 -19.92 -12.37 -5.99
C ILE A 9 -18.95 -11.94 -7.09
N THR A 10 -19.38 -11.94 -8.36
CA THR A 10 -18.51 -11.53 -9.47
C THR A 10 -18.07 -10.07 -9.32
N LEU A 11 -18.98 -9.17 -8.95
CA LEU A 11 -18.65 -7.77 -8.68
C LEU A 11 -17.63 -7.62 -7.55
N THR A 12 -17.80 -8.35 -6.44
CA THR A 12 -16.83 -8.31 -5.33
C THR A 12 -15.45 -8.82 -5.75
N PHE A 13 -15.39 -9.89 -6.55
CA PHE A 13 -14.14 -10.44 -7.07
C PHE A 13 -13.42 -9.44 -7.97
N ILE A 14 -14.16 -8.77 -8.87
CA ILE A 14 -13.62 -7.74 -9.74
C ILE A 14 -13.01 -6.61 -8.90
N VAL A 15 -13.74 -6.09 -7.91
CA VAL A 15 -13.24 -5.03 -7.01
C VAL A 15 -11.98 -5.45 -6.27
N LEU A 16 -11.90 -6.70 -5.77
CA LEU A 16 -10.71 -7.22 -5.09
C LEU A 16 -9.50 -7.30 -6.03
N VAL A 17 -9.68 -7.76 -7.27
CA VAL A 17 -8.62 -7.83 -8.28
C VAL A 17 -8.11 -6.43 -8.62
N PHE A 18 -9.00 -5.47 -8.85
CA PHE A 18 -8.62 -4.07 -9.10
C PHE A 18 -7.88 -3.46 -7.91
N ALA A 19 -8.36 -3.65 -6.68
CA ALA A 19 -7.71 -3.17 -5.48
C ALA A 19 -6.30 -3.78 -5.31
N TYR A 20 -6.15 -5.08 -5.58
CA TYR A 20 -4.85 -5.75 -5.57
C TYR A 20 -3.90 -5.19 -6.64
N ALA A 21 -4.39 -4.97 -7.87
CA ALA A 21 -3.59 -4.41 -8.96
C ALA A 21 -3.09 -3.00 -8.63
N ILE A 22 -3.93 -2.13 -8.06
CA ILE A 22 -3.54 -0.78 -7.61
C ILE A 22 -2.44 -0.86 -6.55
N GLN A 23 -2.60 -1.73 -5.54
CA GLN A 23 -1.59 -1.91 -4.49
C GLN A 23 -0.27 -2.48 -5.05
N PHE A 24 -0.35 -3.37 -6.03
CA PHE A 24 0.80 -3.95 -6.70
C PHE A 24 1.58 -2.88 -7.48
N LEU A 25 0.90 -2.07 -8.30
CA LEU A 25 1.50 -0.92 -8.98
C LEU A 25 2.13 0.03 -7.97
N LYS A 26 1.42 0.36 -6.89
CA LYS A 26 1.92 1.30 -5.87
C LYS A 26 3.27 0.84 -5.28
N ARG A 27 3.47 -0.46 -5.02
CA ARG A 27 4.77 -0.97 -4.53
C ARG A 27 5.85 -1.06 -5.60
N ARG A 28 5.45 -1.19 -6.86
CA ARG A 28 6.39 -1.25 -7.98
C ARG A 28 6.96 0.12 -8.31
N TYR A 29 6.18 1.18 -8.17
CA TYR A 29 6.58 2.55 -8.51
C TYR A 29 6.95 3.43 -7.31
N PHE A 30 6.45 3.13 -6.11
CA PHE A 30 6.73 3.95 -4.92
C PHE A 30 7.45 3.15 -3.84
N ASP A 31 8.52 3.74 -3.32
CA ASP A 31 9.12 3.38 -2.04
C ASP A 31 8.67 4.33 -0.94
N TYR A 32 8.94 3.95 0.30
CA TYR A 32 8.62 4.75 1.48
C TYR A 32 9.91 5.19 2.16
N GLN A 33 10.02 6.49 2.42
CA GLN A 33 11.10 7.08 3.19
C GLN A 33 10.62 7.32 4.63
N CYS A 34 11.34 6.78 5.60
CA CYS A 34 11.07 6.99 7.02
C CYS A 34 11.47 8.39 7.46
N GLY A 35 10.54 9.19 8.01
CA GLY A 35 10.87 10.53 8.52
C GLY A 35 11.74 10.59 9.79
N LYS A 36 12.18 9.45 10.34
CA LYS A 36 13.09 9.40 11.52
C LYS A 36 14.50 8.95 11.20
N CYS A 37 14.66 8.06 10.22
CA CYS A 37 15.97 7.52 9.85
C CYS A 37 16.35 7.80 8.40
N ASP A 38 15.45 8.47 7.65
CA ASP A 38 15.55 8.80 6.22
C ASP A 38 15.88 7.63 5.30
N ARG A 39 15.77 6.40 5.79
CA ARG A 39 16.00 5.21 4.99
C ARG A 39 14.78 4.90 4.14
N ILE A 40 15.06 4.58 2.89
CA ILE A 40 14.10 4.10 1.90
C ILE A 40 13.87 2.60 2.11
N PHE A 41 12.61 2.18 2.06
CA PHE A 41 12.23 0.77 2.12
C PHE A 41 10.92 0.49 1.40
N ASN A 42 10.78 -0.75 0.93
CA ASN A 42 9.54 -1.25 0.37
C ASN A 42 8.67 -1.84 1.50
N PRO A 43 7.47 -1.29 1.79
CA PRO A 43 6.67 -1.77 2.89
C PRO A 43 6.02 -3.11 2.57
N ARG A 44 5.89 -3.92 3.61
CA ARG A 44 5.15 -5.18 3.52
C ARG A 44 3.66 -4.88 3.27
N ALA A 45 3.05 -5.67 2.39
CA ALA A 45 1.67 -5.55 1.94
C ALA A 45 0.68 -5.18 3.04
N TRP A 46 0.62 -6.07 4.02
CA TRP A 46 -0.33 -6.03 5.12
C TRP A 46 -0.08 -4.84 6.03
N GLY A 47 1.19 -4.53 6.33
CA GLY A 47 1.54 -3.37 7.15
C GLY A 47 1.23 -2.02 6.51
N SER A 48 1.06 -1.97 5.19
CA SER A 48 0.69 -0.75 4.45
C SER A 48 -0.81 -0.63 4.21
N ILE A 49 -1.54 -1.74 4.22
CA ILE A 49 -3.01 -1.76 4.07
C ILE A 49 -3.68 -1.37 5.38
N PHE A 50 -3.20 -1.91 6.51
CA PHE A 50 -3.75 -1.63 7.85
C PHE A 50 -3.15 -0.41 8.54
N SER A 51 -2.30 0.35 7.86
CA SER A 51 -1.72 1.56 8.44
C SER A 51 -2.67 2.74 8.37
N LEU A 52 -2.65 3.56 9.42
CA LEU A 52 -3.37 4.83 9.43
C LEU A 52 -2.85 5.71 8.28
N GLN A 53 -3.75 6.09 7.38
CA GLN A 53 -3.47 6.97 6.26
C GLN A 53 -4.15 8.31 6.50
N LEU A 54 -3.37 9.38 6.54
CA LEU A 54 -3.85 10.75 6.71
C LEU A 54 -3.23 11.61 5.60
N MET A 55 -4.05 12.26 4.77
CA MET A 55 -3.59 13.16 3.69
C MET A 55 -2.48 12.58 2.78
N GLY A 56 -2.58 11.29 2.42
CA GLY A 56 -1.59 10.63 1.55
C GLY A 56 -0.29 10.23 2.25
N ILE A 57 -0.11 10.59 3.52
CA ILE A 57 0.99 10.18 4.39
C ILE A 57 0.52 8.97 5.21
N ARG A 58 1.37 7.95 5.33
CA ARG A 58 1.04 6.76 6.14
C ARG A 58 1.83 6.77 7.44
N TYR A 59 1.24 6.25 8.50
CA TYR A 59 1.93 6.02 9.78
C TYR A 59 2.28 4.55 9.90
N ILE A 60 3.53 4.20 9.59
CA ILE A 60 4.00 2.80 9.58
C ILE A 60 5.21 2.60 10.48
N LYS A 61 5.35 1.37 10.97
CA LYS A 61 6.56 0.92 11.67
C LYS A 61 7.66 0.72 10.65
N CYS A 62 8.75 1.46 10.76
CA CYS A 62 9.91 1.27 9.91
C CYS A 62 10.60 -0.06 10.28
N PRO A 63 10.92 -0.94 9.31
CA PRO A 63 11.58 -2.21 9.59
C PRO A 63 13.04 -2.05 10.05
N LYS A 64 13.68 -0.91 9.74
CA LYS A 64 15.09 -0.66 10.09
C LYS A 64 15.27 -0.05 11.48
N CYS A 65 14.44 0.92 11.86
CA CYS A 65 14.54 1.56 13.17
C CYS A 65 13.49 1.07 14.18
N ASN A 66 12.56 0.20 13.77
CA ASN A 66 11.45 -0.33 14.57
C ASN A 66 10.53 0.71 15.22
N LYS A 67 10.72 2.01 14.94
CA LYS A 67 9.87 3.09 15.42
C LYS A 67 8.74 3.33 14.41
N ARG A 68 7.57 3.72 14.91
CA ARG A 68 6.49 4.24 14.07
C ARG A 68 6.77 5.70 13.73
N SER A 69 6.60 6.06 12.47
CA SER A 69 6.73 7.42 11.99
C SER A 69 5.84 7.63 10.77
N TRP A 70 5.60 8.91 10.47
CA TRP A 70 5.08 9.31 9.18
C TRP A 70 6.12 8.96 8.10
N VAL A 71 5.65 8.36 7.00
CA VAL A 71 6.47 7.99 5.85
C VAL A 71 6.09 8.81 4.63
N LYS A 72 7.11 9.30 3.91
CA LYS A 72 6.95 9.99 2.63
C LYS A 72 6.98 8.96 1.50
N LEU A 73 6.13 9.13 0.49
CA LEU A 73 6.17 8.35 -0.73
C LEU A 73 7.27 8.92 -1.63
N VAL A 74 8.21 8.08 -2.05
CA VAL A 74 9.30 8.44 -2.97
C VAL A 74 9.12 7.60 -4.21
N LEU A 75 9.18 8.23 -5.39
CA LEU A 75 9.17 7.50 -6.65
C LEU A 75 10.45 6.69 -6.76
N LYS A 76 10.33 5.41 -7.10
CA LYS A 76 11.48 4.64 -7.57
C LYS A 76 11.89 5.25 -8.88
N GLU A 77 13.05 5.92 -8.89
CA GLU A 77 13.67 6.30 -10.15
C GLU A 77 13.87 5.01 -10.95
N SER A 78 13.17 4.91 -12.08
CA SER A 78 13.41 3.86 -13.05
C SER A 78 14.87 4.00 -13.44
N LYS A 79 15.71 3.01 -13.10
CA LYS A 79 16.97 2.87 -13.83
C LYS A 79 16.59 2.82 -15.31
N LYS A 80 17.10 3.82 -16.01
CA LYS A 80 16.88 4.13 -17.42
C LYS A 80 17.12 2.92 -18.31
#